data_AF-A0A7W1IVU9-F1
#
_entry.id   AF-A0A7W1IVU9-F1
#
_cell.length_a   1.000
_cell.length_b   1.000
_cell.length_c   1.000
_cell.angle_alpha   90.00
_cell.angle_beta   90.00
_cell.angle_gamma   90.00
#
_symmetry.space_group_name_H-M   'P 1'
#
loop_
_entity.id
_entity.type
_entity.pdbx_description
1 polymer ?
#
loop_
_entity_poly.entity_id
_entity_poly.type
_entity_poly.pdbx_seq_one_letter_code
_entity_poly.pdbx_strand_id
1 'polypeptide(L)' 'MAQYENVVAVILGGGAGSRLFPLTKERAKPAVPLGGKYRLIDVPVSNCINSNITQIFVLTQYNS' A
#
# COMPACT_ATOMS: atom_id res chain seq x y z
N MET A 1 21.14 -12.57 -7.32
CA MET A 1 20.31 -12.50 -6.10
C MET A 1 19.16 -13.46 -6.28
N ALA A 2 18.81 -14.27 -5.28
CA ALA A 2 17.72 -15.24 -5.42
C ALA A 2 16.39 -14.47 -5.45
N GLN A 3 15.67 -14.56 -6.57
CA GLN A 3 14.33 -14.04 -6.70
C GLN A 3 13.35 -15.04 -6.08
N TYR A 4 12.39 -14.56 -5.29
CA TYR A 4 11.38 -15.42 -4.68
C TYR A 4 10.32 -15.78 -5.72
N GLU A 5 10.61 -16.79 -6.55
CA GLU A 5 9.71 -17.26 -7.63
C GLU A 5 8.36 -17.80 -7.11
N ASN A 6 8.28 -18.18 -5.83
CA ASN A 6 7.11 -18.85 -5.23
C ASN A 6 6.41 -18.03 -4.14
N VAL A 7 6.71 -16.72 -4.01
CA VAL A 7 6.12 -15.86 -2.96
C VAL A 7 5.26 -14.78 -3.58
N VAL A 8 4.04 -14.64 -3.07
CA VAL A 8 3.10 -13.58 -3.43
C VAL A 8 2.85 -12.70 -2.21
N ALA A 9 3.02 -11.39 -2.38
CA ALA A 9 2.63 -10.40 -1.38
C ALA A 9 1.21 -9.90 -1.64
N VAL A 10 0.38 -9.90 -0.60
CA VAL A 10 -0.98 -9.35 -0.63
C VAL A 10 -1.08 -8.20 0.37
N ILE A 11 -1.27 -6.99 -0.13
CA ILE A 11 -1.39 -5.77 0.69
C ILE A 11 -2.88 -5.40 0.83
N LEU A 12 -3.37 -5.40 2.07
CA LEU A 12 -4.77 -5.09 2.38
C LEU A 12 -4.95 -3.57 2.57
N GLY A 13 -5.37 -2.90 1.50
CA GLY A 13 -5.61 -1.45 1.43
C GLY A 13 -7.03 -1.00 1.78
N GLY A 14 -7.92 -1.89 2.22
CA GLY A 14 -9.35 -1.62 2.42
C GLY A 14 -9.72 -0.78 3.66
N GLY A 15 -8.79 -0.12 4.34
CA GLY A 15 -9.12 0.67 5.53
C GLY A 15 -9.80 1.99 5.18
N ALA A 16 -11.04 2.21 5.68
CA ALA A 16 -11.78 3.47 5.50
C ALA A 16 -11.04 4.71 6.06
N GLY A 17 -10.17 4.52 7.06
CA GLY A 17 -9.32 5.60 7.57
C GLY A 17 -10.08 6.77 8.20
N SER A 18 -11.23 6.50 8.84
CA SER A 18 -12.09 7.51 9.47
C SER A 18 -11.35 8.42 10.47
N ARG A 19 -10.39 7.87 11.22
CA ARG A 19 -9.54 8.61 12.17
C ARG A 19 -8.58 9.61 11.52
N LEU A 20 -8.37 9.53 10.21
CA LEU A 20 -7.53 10.44 9.45
C LEU A 20 -8.34 11.51 8.72
N PHE A 21 -9.65 11.61 8.98
CA PHE A 21 -10.44 12.73 8.48
C PHE A 21 -9.77 14.06 8.87
N PRO A 22 -9.68 15.06 7.96
CA PRO A 22 -10.29 15.13 6.63
C PRO A 22 -9.46 14.51 5.50
N LEU A 23 -8.27 13.98 5.78
CA LEU A 23 -7.32 13.50 4.76
C LEU A 23 -7.85 12.33 3.93
N THR A 24 -8.82 11.59 4.46
CA THR A 24 -9.49 10.42 3.84
C THR A 24 -10.88 10.72 3.31
N LYS A 25 -11.29 12.00 3.24
CA LYS A 25 -12.62 12.40 2.72
C LYS A 25 -12.83 11.95 1.27
N GLU A 26 -11.83 12.17 0.42
CA GLU A 26 -11.92 11.91 -1.04
C GLU A 26 -10.94 10.84 -1.52
N ARG A 27 -10.27 10.15 -0.59
CA ARG A 27 -9.28 9.12 -0.93
C ARG A 27 -9.24 8.02 0.12
N ALA A 28 -8.92 6.81 -0.34
CA ALA A 28 -8.64 5.71 0.57
C ALA A 28 -7.45 6.02 1.49
N LYS A 29 -7.43 5.42 2.69
CA LYS A 29 -6.29 5.54 3.63
C LYS A 29 -4.94 5.26 2.97
N PRO A 30 -4.75 4.24 2.12
CA PRO A 30 -3.44 3.98 1.50
C PRO A 30 -2.95 5.11 0.59
N ALA A 31 -3.86 5.93 0.04
CA ALA A 31 -3.54 7.04 -0.84
C ALA A 31 -3.19 8.35 -0.09
N VAL A 32 -3.23 8.34 1.25
CA VAL A 32 -2.84 9.51 2.06
C VAL A 32 -1.36 9.82 1.85
N PRO A 33 -0.99 11.09 1.55
CA PRO A 33 0.39 11.49 1.37
C PRO A 33 1.26 11.26 2.61
N LEU A 34 2.52 10.91 2.38
CA LEU A 34 3.56 10.69 3.37
C LEU A 34 4.87 11.33 2.88
N GLY A 35 5.52 12.14 3.73
CA GLY A 35 6.86 12.66 3.44
C GLY A 35 6.98 13.50 2.15
N GLY A 36 5.90 14.18 1.73
CA GLY A 36 5.90 15.13 0.61
C GLY A 36 5.84 14.53 -0.81
N LYS A 37 6.35 13.31 -1.02
CA LYS A 37 6.36 12.64 -2.34
C LYS A 37 5.70 11.27 -2.37
N TYR A 38 5.56 10.62 -1.22
CA TYR A 38 5.08 9.25 -1.13
C TYR A 38 3.65 9.21 -0.62
N ARG A 39 3.08 8.01 -0.59
CA ARG A 39 1.80 7.65 -0.01
C ARG A 39 2.01 6.52 1.01
N LEU A 40 1.05 6.32 1.90
CA LEU A 40 1.13 5.24 2.89
C LEU A 40 1.32 3.85 2.25
N ILE A 41 0.75 3.61 1.07
CA ILE A 41 0.91 2.34 0.33
C ILE A 41 2.35 2.08 -0.15
N ASP A 42 3.16 3.13 -0.32
CA ASP A 42 4.50 2.98 -0.86
C ASP A 42 5.42 2.25 0.12
N VAL A 43 5.18 2.37 1.43
CA VAL A 43 5.98 1.70 2.47
C VAL A 43 5.95 0.16 2.32
N PRO A 44 4.79 -0.53 2.35
CA PRO A 44 4.77 -1.98 2.17
C PRO A 44 5.22 -2.41 0.77
N VAL A 45 4.94 -1.62 -0.28
CA VAL A 45 5.40 -1.93 -1.65
C VAL A 45 6.94 -1.87 -1.73
N SER A 46 7.56 -0.82 -1.20
CA SER A 46 9.02 -0.70 -1.11
C SER A 46 9.63 -1.82 -0.27
N ASN A 47 8.99 -2.23 0.82
CA ASN A 47 9.46 -3.37 1.61
C ASN A 47 9.47 -4.68 0.80
N CYS A 48 8.43 -4.94 0.00
CA CYS A 48 8.39 -6.09 -0.90
C CYS A 48 9.52 -6.04 -1.93
N ILE A 49 9.69 -4.90 -2.62
CA ILE A 49 10.73 -4.71 -3.63
C ILE A 49 12.13 -4.85 -3.03
N ASN A 50 12.39 -4.22 -1.89
CA ASN A 50 13.68 -4.33 -1.19
C ASN A 50 13.96 -5.76 -0.67
N SER A 51 12.91 -6.57 -0.55
CA SER A 51 12.99 -7.99 -0.19
C SER A 51 12.98 -8.92 -1.41
N ASN A 52 13.13 -8.40 -2.64
CA ASN A 52 13.06 -9.17 -3.89
C ASN A 52 11.72 -9.92 -4.11
N ILE A 53 10.62 -9.41 -3.56
CA ILE A 53 9.25 -9.91 -3.79
C ILE A 53 8.57 -8.99 -4.79
N THR A 54 8.35 -9.48 -6.01
CA THR A 54 7.82 -8.68 -7.14
C THR A 54 6.39 -9.02 -7.52
N GLN A 55 5.89 -10.19 -7.10
CA GLN A 55 4.48 -10.58 -7.22
C GLN A 55 3.67 -9.92 -6.11
N ILE A 56 3.16 -8.71 -6.36
CA ILE A 56 2.46 -7.89 -5.36
C ILE A 56 1.02 -7.61 -5.82
N PHE A 57 0.05 -7.96 -4.98
CA PHE A 57 -1.37 -7.64 -5.18
C PHE A 57 -1.84 -6.68 -4.09
N VAL A 58 -2.62 -5.67 -4.47
CA VAL A 58 -3.22 -4.71 -3.53
C VAL A 58 -4.73 -4.89 -3.54
N LEU A 59 -5.31 -5.28 -2.41
CA LEU A 59 -6.75 -5.42 -2.25
C LEU A 59 -7.34 -4.15 -1.67
N THR A 60 -8.15 -3.45 -2.45
CA THR A 60 -8.82 -2.19 -2.09
C THR A 60 -10.30 -2.44 -1.81
N GLN A 61 -10.98 -1.47 -1.17
CA GLN A 61 -12.40 -1.62 -0.81
C GLN A 61 -13.17 -0.31 -0.92
N TYR A 62 -12.63 0.79 -0.38
CA TYR A 62 -13.32 2.08 -0.31
C TYR A 62 -12.54 3.14 -1.10
N ASN A 63 -13.24 3.96 -1.89
CA ASN A 63 -12.68 5.11 -2.63
C ASN A 63 -11.36 4.77 -3.37
N SER A 64 -11.39 3.67 -4.13
CA SER A 64 -10.26 3.11 -4.89
C SER A 64 -10.05 3.79 -6.24
#